data_AF-A0A3Q2Q8L7-F1
#
_entry.id   AF-A0A3Q2Q8L7-F1
#
_cell.length_a   1.000
_cell.length_b   1.000
_cell.length_c   1.000
_cell.angle_alpha   90.00
_cell.angle_beta   90.00
_cell.angle_gamma   90.00
#
_symmetry.space_group_name_H-M   'P 1'
#
loop_
_entity.id
_entity.type
_entity.pdbx_description
1 polymer ?
#
loop_
_entity_poly.entity_id
_entity_poly.type
_entity_poly.pdbx_seq_one_letter_code
_entity_poly.pdbx_strand_id
1 'polypeptide(L)'
;MRRLALFLLPCAVAVLVHLWLAQRPSFSSFFFFFTPLDNSTRSVLVGVLSARHHHDLRQAIRDTWLGYIRGHPHFQHRVAVKFIVGRHGCPVSDEDREDPYSCSLLNFSKPGEIKRSGSADRSAEERPLQRAAAVRTVLFASRMSGPLVSIRVLKHLDLYFIVFIQGFEGTLVWESQDSASLTTVNSSSVELNDGGGVLKISSVSIHITKEHCTLIYLFIFVGLKFHKLRREDAALQEESLRHGDMVFVDVVDTYRNVPSKLLQFYKWSVGNADFDLLLKTDDDCYIDVDSVLMKIDHKGLKRRNFWWGNFRQSWAVDRIGKWQELEYASPAYPAFACGSGYVVSRDLVRWLAANAGQLKAYQGEDVSMGIWMAAVGPQKYQDAGWLCEKDCYLDMLSSPQHTAEELRVLWDRKSICRDPCGCPWDP
;
A
#
# COMPACT_ATOMS: atom_id res chain seq x y z
N MET A 1 42.34 4.60 62.27
CA MET A 1 41.03 5.16 61.85
C MET A 1 40.85 5.11 60.33
N ARG A 2 40.81 3.91 59.72
CA ARG A 2 40.65 3.70 58.26
C ARG A 2 39.74 2.51 57.92
N ARG A 3 38.86 2.09 58.84
CA ARG A 3 37.90 0.97 58.65
C ARG A 3 36.43 1.31 58.96
N LEU A 4 36.07 2.60 59.10
CA LEU A 4 34.67 3.03 59.23
C LEU A 4 34.06 3.64 57.95
N ALA A 5 34.86 4.04 56.97
CA ALA A 5 34.36 4.71 55.76
C ALA A 5 33.79 3.75 54.69
N LEU A 6 34.08 2.45 54.75
CA LEU A 6 33.62 1.46 53.77
C LEU A 6 32.23 0.86 54.08
N PHE A 7 31.70 1.08 55.28
CA PHE A 7 30.35 0.62 55.67
C PHE A 7 29.28 1.73 55.64
N LEU A 8 29.68 3.01 55.56
CA LEU A 8 28.74 4.14 55.56
C LEU A 8 28.27 4.56 54.16
N LEU A 9 29.00 4.20 53.10
CA LEU A 9 28.66 4.55 51.72
C LEU A 9 27.37 3.85 51.20
N PRO A 10 27.16 2.53 51.43
CA PRO A 10 25.94 1.85 50.99
C PRO A 10 24.70 2.35 51.73
N CYS A 11 24.85 2.71 53.01
CA CYS A 11 23.76 3.23 53.83
C CYS A 11 23.32 4.63 53.37
N ALA A 12 24.26 5.51 53.02
CA ALA A 12 23.94 6.84 52.50
C ALA A 12 23.18 6.79 51.16
N VAL A 13 23.56 5.88 50.26
CA VAL A 13 22.87 5.68 48.98
C VAL A 13 21.46 5.09 49.19
N ALA A 14 21.30 4.15 50.13
CA ALA A 14 19.99 3.59 50.47
C ALA A 14 19.03 4.64 51.05
N VAL A 15 19.51 5.56 51.91
CA VAL A 15 18.69 6.66 52.45
C VAL A 15 18.29 7.65 51.34
N LEU A 16 19.19 7.97 50.40
CA LEU A 16 18.87 8.87 49.29
C LEU A 16 17.86 8.24 48.31
N VAL A 17 17.95 6.94 48.03
CA VAL A 17 16.96 6.21 47.21
C VAL A 17 15.61 6.12 47.91
N HIS A 18 15.59 5.90 49.23
CA HIS A 18 14.35 5.90 50.03
C HIS A 18 13.67 7.27 50.05
N LEU A 19 14.43 8.36 50.21
CA LEU A 19 13.90 9.73 50.18
C LEU A 19 13.40 10.12 48.78
N TRP A 20 14.06 9.66 47.72
CA TRP A 20 13.63 9.89 46.34
C TRP A 20 12.36 9.11 45.97
N LEU A 21 12.20 7.89 46.47
CA LEU A 21 10.95 7.12 46.31
C LEU A 21 9.80 7.69 47.15
N ALA A 22 10.08 8.25 48.33
CA ALA A 22 9.08 8.87 49.20
C ALA A 22 8.55 10.23 48.70
N GLN A 23 9.21 10.86 47.72
CA GLN A 23 8.79 12.14 47.12
C GLN A 23 7.92 11.98 45.85
N ARG A 24 7.50 10.76 45.48
CA ARG A 24 6.48 10.58 44.44
C ARG A 24 5.08 10.58 45.07
N PRO A 25 4.19 11.52 44.70
CA PRO A 25 2.81 11.42 45.14
C PRO A 25 2.10 10.32 44.34
N SER A 26 1.79 9.20 45.00
CA SER A 26 0.64 8.37 44.62
C SER A 26 -0.60 8.92 45.31
N PHE A 27 -1.57 9.37 44.50
CA PHE A 27 -3.02 9.29 44.72
C PHE A 27 -3.54 9.37 46.16
N SER A 28 -4.16 10.49 46.51
CA SER A 28 -5.62 10.57 46.82
C SER A 28 -5.97 11.90 47.48
N SER A 29 -7.16 12.41 47.18
CA SER A 29 -7.84 13.57 47.77
C SER A 29 -7.56 14.92 47.11
N PHE A 30 -8.03 15.06 45.86
CA PHE A 30 -8.63 16.32 45.44
C PHE A 30 -10.12 16.08 45.19
N PHE A 31 -10.95 16.85 45.89
CA PHE A 31 -12.38 16.92 45.72
C PHE A 31 -12.73 17.15 44.25
N PHE A 32 -13.32 16.14 43.61
CA PHE A 32 -14.06 16.33 42.38
C PHE A 32 -15.33 17.10 42.71
N PHE A 33 -15.47 18.31 42.14
CA PHE A 33 -16.79 18.74 41.73
C PHE A 33 -17.32 17.66 40.78
N PHE A 34 -18.39 16.96 41.18
CA PHE A 34 -19.16 16.13 40.28
C PHE A 34 -19.82 17.04 39.24
N THR A 35 -19.11 17.35 38.18
CA THR A 35 -19.74 17.40 36.86
C THR A 35 -19.86 15.96 36.37
N PRO A 36 -20.97 15.55 35.75
CA PRO A 36 -21.05 14.21 35.17
C PRO A 36 -19.89 14.03 34.20
N LEU A 37 -19.13 12.95 34.36
CA LEU A 37 -18.25 12.43 33.32
C LEU A 37 -19.10 12.14 32.08
N ASP A 38 -19.13 13.06 31.13
CA ASP A 38 -19.45 12.69 29.76
C ASP A 38 -18.23 11.91 29.23
N ASN A 39 -18.28 10.60 29.42
CA ASN A 39 -17.29 9.66 28.95
C ASN A 39 -17.43 9.53 27.42
N SER A 40 -17.00 10.56 26.70
CA SER A 40 -16.96 10.61 25.24
C SER A 40 -15.83 9.71 24.71
N THR A 41 -15.96 8.41 24.92
CA THR A 41 -15.16 7.41 24.19
C THR A 41 -15.70 7.34 22.78
N ARG A 42 -14.83 7.51 21.77
CA ARG A 42 -15.21 7.36 20.36
C ARG A 42 -15.88 6.00 20.18
N SER A 43 -17.08 5.98 19.61
CA SER A 43 -17.82 4.73 19.38
C SER A 43 -17.31 3.96 18.16
N VAL A 44 -16.88 4.68 17.12
CA VAL A 44 -16.53 4.09 15.83
C VAL A 44 -15.19 4.60 15.34
N LEU A 45 -14.27 3.68 15.04
CA LEU A 45 -13.05 3.97 14.30
C LEU A 45 -13.25 3.55 12.84
N VAL A 46 -13.17 4.50 11.91
CA VAL A 46 -13.20 4.23 10.48
C VAL A 46 -11.77 4.09 9.97
N GLY A 47 -11.45 2.92 9.42
CA GLY A 47 -10.22 2.67 8.68
C GLY A 47 -10.49 2.71 7.18
N VAL A 48 -9.90 3.68 6.49
CA VAL A 48 -10.01 3.83 5.03
C VAL A 48 -8.74 3.28 4.40
N LEU A 49 -8.79 2.15 3.71
CA LEU A 49 -7.64 1.64 2.96
C LEU A 49 -7.37 2.56 1.77
N SER A 50 -6.14 3.06 1.68
CA SER A 50 -5.77 3.98 0.61
C SER A 50 -4.41 3.64 0.04
N ALA A 51 -4.27 3.74 -1.28
CA ALA A 51 -2.97 3.59 -1.94
C ALA A 51 -2.18 4.90 -1.82
N ARG A 52 -0.85 4.80 -1.78
CA ARG A 52 0.06 5.94 -1.63
C ARG A 52 -0.25 7.11 -2.60
N HIS A 53 -0.46 6.80 -3.87
CA HIS A 53 -0.74 7.78 -4.93
C HIS A 53 -2.19 8.28 -4.98
N HIS A 54 -3.12 7.76 -4.17
CA HIS A 54 -4.54 8.17 -4.15
C HIS A 54 -4.80 9.47 -3.37
N HIS A 55 -3.97 10.51 -3.57
CA HIS A 55 -4.13 11.80 -2.89
C HIS A 55 -5.52 12.41 -3.15
N ASP A 56 -6.00 12.37 -4.40
CA ASP A 56 -7.26 13.02 -4.78
C ASP A 56 -8.50 12.33 -4.20
N LEU A 57 -8.46 11.00 -4.04
CA LEU A 57 -9.52 10.24 -3.37
C LEU A 57 -9.56 10.55 -1.87
N ARG A 58 -8.40 10.60 -1.20
CA ARG A 58 -8.32 11.03 0.20
C ARG A 58 -8.83 12.45 0.38
N GLN A 59 -8.49 13.35 -0.55
CA GLN A 59 -8.99 14.72 -0.54
C GLN A 59 -10.50 14.76 -0.76
N ALA A 60 -11.05 14.01 -1.73
CA ALA A 60 -12.50 13.93 -1.94
C ALA A 60 -13.24 13.44 -0.68
N ILE A 61 -12.70 12.44 0.03
CA ILE A 61 -13.27 12.00 1.30
C ILE A 61 -13.27 13.13 2.34
N ARG A 62 -12.15 13.88 2.47
CA ARG A 62 -12.04 15.05 3.36
C ARG A 62 -13.04 16.15 3.00
N ASP A 63 -13.26 16.39 1.73
CA ASP A 63 -14.19 17.41 1.21
C ASP A 63 -15.66 17.01 1.41
N THR A 64 -15.94 15.72 1.58
CA THR A 64 -17.29 15.15 1.65
C THR A 64 -17.66 14.71 3.07
N TRP A 65 -17.88 13.41 3.28
CA TRP A 65 -18.44 12.86 4.51
C TRP A 65 -17.49 13.02 5.71
N LEU A 66 -16.16 13.00 5.51
CA LEU A 66 -15.22 13.23 6.61
C LEU A 66 -15.25 14.71 7.06
N GLY A 67 -15.34 15.65 6.12
CA GLY A 67 -15.51 17.07 6.43
C GLY A 67 -16.78 17.33 7.23
N TYR A 68 -17.89 16.71 6.81
CA TYR A 68 -19.15 16.73 7.54
C TYR A 68 -19.03 16.19 8.96
N ILE A 69 -18.44 15.00 9.16
CA ILE A 69 -18.24 14.43 10.52
C ILE A 69 -17.45 15.37 11.42
N ARG A 70 -16.39 16.01 10.89
CA ARG A 70 -15.53 16.92 11.66
C ARG A 70 -16.27 18.16 12.15
N GLY A 71 -17.24 18.67 11.38
CA GLY A 71 -18.07 19.81 11.76
C GLY A 71 -19.35 19.45 12.53
N HIS A 72 -19.76 18.17 12.52
CA HIS A 72 -21.05 17.76 13.07
C HIS A 72 -21.00 17.60 14.61
N PRO A 73 -21.85 18.32 15.39
CA PRO A 73 -21.76 18.37 16.86
C PRO A 73 -21.81 16.99 17.54
N HIS A 74 -22.59 16.06 16.97
CA HIS A 74 -22.75 14.72 17.52
C HIS A 74 -21.70 13.71 17.03
N PHE A 75 -21.08 13.92 15.86
CA PHE A 75 -20.18 12.91 15.26
C PHE A 75 -18.71 13.19 15.51
N GLN A 76 -18.31 14.46 15.65
CA GLN A 76 -16.93 14.87 15.87
C GLN A 76 -16.26 14.17 17.08
N HIS A 77 -17.05 13.79 18.08
CA HIS A 77 -16.59 13.10 19.28
C HIS A 77 -16.82 11.57 19.24
N ARG A 78 -17.75 11.10 18.39
CA ARG A 78 -18.13 9.69 18.28
C ARG A 78 -17.35 8.91 17.24
N VAL A 79 -16.81 9.58 16.23
CA VAL A 79 -16.17 8.94 15.07
C VAL A 79 -14.75 9.45 14.91
N ALA A 80 -13.79 8.54 14.81
CA ALA A 80 -12.46 8.84 14.32
C ALA A 80 -12.25 8.17 12.97
N VAL A 81 -11.57 8.87 12.06
CA VAL A 81 -11.29 8.37 10.71
C VAL A 81 -9.78 8.37 10.52
N LYS A 82 -9.25 7.28 9.96
CA LYS A 82 -7.83 7.12 9.63
C LYS A 82 -7.65 6.51 8.25
N PHE A 83 -6.89 7.20 7.39
CA PHE A 83 -6.39 6.65 6.14
C PHE A 83 -5.23 5.71 6.42
N ILE A 84 -5.31 4.49 5.90
CA ILE A 84 -4.33 3.43 6.10
C ILE A 84 -3.47 3.36 4.86
N VAL A 85 -2.20 3.71 4.99
CA VAL A 85 -1.24 3.78 3.87
C VAL A 85 -0.03 2.91 4.19
N GLY A 86 0.49 2.18 3.21
CA GLY A 86 1.71 1.41 3.36
C GLY A 86 2.93 2.34 3.42
N ARG A 87 3.78 2.12 4.43
CA ARG A 87 4.98 2.93 4.68
C ARG A 87 5.97 2.88 3.54
N HIS A 88 6.05 1.77 2.80
CA HIS A 88 7.03 1.57 1.74
C HIS A 88 6.34 1.54 0.38
N GLY A 89 6.88 2.26 -0.59
CA GLY A 89 6.49 2.09 -2.00
C GLY A 89 7.19 0.88 -2.61
N CYS A 90 6.64 0.35 -3.70
CA CYS A 90 7.27 -0.77 -4.40
C CYS A 90 8.48 -0.29 -5.23
N PRO A 91 9.72 -0.81 -4.99
CA PRO A 91 10.90 -0.44 -5.78
C PRO A 91 10.85 -0.96 -7.22
N VAL A 92 9.96 -1.90 -7.51
CA VAL A 92 9.76 -2.48 -8.85
C VAL A 92 8.74 -1.66 -9.63
N SER A 93 9.14 -1.17 -10.81
CA SER A 93 8.22 -0.47 -11.73
C SER A 93 7.20 -1.41 -12.32
N ASP A 94 6.01 -0.91 -12.63
CA ASP A 94 4.85 -1.72 -13.03
C ASP A 94 5.13 -2.64 -14.23
N GLU A 95 6.00 -2.22 -15.15
CA GLU A 95 6.38 -2.99 -16.36
C GLU A 95 7.35 -4.14 -16.07
N ASP A 96 8.08 -4.08 -14.97
CA ASP A 96 9.08 -5.08 -14.57
C ASP A 96 8.50 -6.04 -13.48
N ARG A 97 7.23 -5.86 -13.08
CA ARG A 97 6.54 -6.72 -12.11
C ARG A 97 5.99 -7.98 -12.74
N GLU A 98 6.05 -9.09 -12.00
CA GLU A 98 5.45 -10.37 -12.38
C GLU A 98 3.97 -10.23 -12.71
N ASP A 99 3.26 -9.47 -11.88
CA ASP A 99 1.90 -9.01 -12.13
C ASP A 99 1.75 -7.56 -11.62
N PRO A 100 0.88 -6.74 -12.23
CA PRO A 100 0.77 -5.31 -11.89
C PRO A 100 0.33 -5.07 -10.43
N TYR A 101 -0.20 -6.09 -9.75
CA TYR A 101 -0.75 -6.02 -8.40
C TYR A 101 0.26 -6.38 -7.30
N SER A 102 1.42 -6.96 -7.63
CA SER A 102 2.46 -7.37 -6.67
C SER A 102 3.65 -6.42 -6.64
N CYS A 103 4.71 -6.79 -5.91
CA CYS A 103 6.01 -6.13 -5.96
C CYS A 103 7.13 -7.14 -6.29
N SER A 104 6.76 -8.24 -6.94
CA SER A 104 7.70 -9.29 -7.34
C SER A 104 8.24 -8.99 -8.72
N LEU A 105 9.54 -9.22 -8.93
CA LEU A 105 10.17 -9.05 -10.22
C LEU A 105 9.78 -10.17 -11.18
N LEU A 106 9.60 -9.84 -12.46
CA LEU A 106 9.41 -10.82 -13.53
C LEU A 106 10.55 -11.84 -13.51
N ASN A 107 10.21 -13.10 -13.27
CA ASN A 107 11.18 -14.18 -13.31
C ASN A 107 11.36 -14.69 -14.75
N PHE A 108 12.44 -14.26 -15.41
CA PHE A 108 12.79 -14.70 -16.77
C PHE A 108 13.42 -16.11 -16.85
N SER A 109 13.59 -16.82 -15.73
CA SER A 109 14.42 -18.04 -15.66
C SER A 109 13.73 -19.35 -16.07
N LYS A 110 12.54 -19.34 -16.68
CA LYS A 110 11.93 -20.56 -17.24
C LYS A 110 11.64 -20.38 -18.73
N PRO A 111 12.48 -20.91 -19.64
CA PRO A 111 12.04 -21.15 -21.01
C PRO A 111 10.84 -22.09 -20.92
N GLY A 112 9.70 -21.68 -21.49
CA GLY A 112 8.51 -22.51 -21.53
C GLY A 112 8.84 -23.87 -22.13
N GLU A 113 8.56 -24.94 -21.38
CA GLU A 113 8.53 -26.29 -21.95
C GLU A 113 7.43 -26.33 -23.01
N ILE A 114 7.82 -26.15 -24.27
CA ILE A 114 7.00 -26.53 -25.40
C ILE A 114 6.91 -28.06 -25.35
N LYS A 115 5.88 -28.58 -24.68
CA LYS A 115 5.50 -29.98 -24.83
C LYS A 115 5.14 -30.20 -26.29
N ARG A 116 6.05 -30.88 -27.02
CA ARG A 116 5.73 -31.49 -28.32
C ARG A 116 4.77 -32.65 -28.04
N SER A 117 3.46 -32.38 -28.02
CA SER A 117 2.47 -33.41 -28.29
C SER A 117 2.13 -33.36 -29.77
N GLY A 118 2.69 -34.30 -30.53
CA GLY A 118 2.24 -34.57 -31.89
C GLY A 118 0.94 -35.36 -31.86
N SER A 119 -0.12 -34.79 -32.41
CA SER A 119 -1.09 -35.49 -33.27
C SER A 119 -2.03 -34.43 -33.86
N ALA A 120 -2.15 -34.44 -35.18
CA ALA A 120 -2.86 -33.47 -35.97
C ALA A 120 -4.35 -33.41 -35.65
N ASP A 121 -4.89 -32.19 -35.51
CA ASP A 121 -6.24 -31.88 -35.97
C ASP A 121 -6.31 -30.43 -36.46
N ARG A 122 -6.97 -30.23 -37.59
CA ARG A 122 -7.09 -28.96 -38.31
C ARG A 122 -8.46 -28.38 -38.01
N SER A 123 -8.50 -27.26 -37.29
CA SER A 123 -9.49 -26.16 -37.44
C SER A 123 -9.59 -25.36 -36.14
N ALA A 124 -8.85 -24.27 -36.02
CA ALA A 124 -9.18 -23.16 -35.13
C ALA A 124 -8.36 -21.91 -35.51
N GLU A 125 -9.07 -20.97 -36.10
CA GLU A 125 -8.83 -19.54 -36.24
C GLU A 125 -7.70 -18.94 -35.36
N GLU A 126 -6.65 -18.45 -36.02
CA GLU A 126 -5.53 -17.72 -35.42
C GLU A 126 -6.00 -16.41 -34.80
N ARG A 127 -5.76 -16.23 -33.49
CA ARG A 127 -5.76 -14.90 -32.84
C ARG A 127 -4.42 -14.68 -32.12
N PRO A 128 -3.82 -13.49 -32.21
CA PRO A 128 -2.39 -13.33 -32.03
C PRO A 128 -1.99 -13.21 -30.55
N LEU A 129 -1.17 -14.16 -30.09
CA LEU A 129 -0.38 -14.03 -28.87
C LEU A 129 0.81 -13.11 -29.16
N GLN A 130 0.58 -11.80 -29.17
CA GLN A 130 1.65 -10.79 -29.26
C GLN A 130 1.71 -9.95 -27.98
N ARG A 131 2.52 -10.39 -27.03
CA ARG A 131 3.37 -9.49 -26.23
C ARG A 131 4.71 -10.19 -25.94
N ALA A 132 5.49 -10.38 -26.99
CA ALA A 132 6.93 -10.54 -26.84
C ALA A 132 7.48 -9.18 -26.39
N ALA A 133 7.69 -9.00 -25.08
CA ALA A 133 8.43 -7.85 -24.58
C ALA A 133 9.86 -7.94 -25.11
N ALA A 134 10.29 -6.88 -25.78
CA ALA A 134 11.52 -6.83 -26.56
C ALA A 134 12.76 -7.21 -25.73
N VAL A 135 13.35 -8.37 -26.05
CA VAL A 135 14.78 -8.57 -25.85
C VAL A 135 15.46 -7.61 -26.83
N ARG A 136 15.85 -6.41 -26.37
CA ARG A 136 16.70 -5.53 -27.19
C ARG A 136 18.11 -6.11 -27.16
N THR A 137 18.42 -6.95 -28.14
CA THR A 137 19.80 -7.29 -28.48
C THR A 137 20.47 -6.01 -28.96
N VAL A 138 21.40 -5.46 -28.18
CA VAL A 138 22.23 -4.34 -28.63
C VAL A 138 23.35 -4.92 -29.50
N LEU A 139 23.25 -4.72 -30.80
CA LEU A 139 24.28 -5.09 -31.76
C LEU A 139 25.32 -3.97 -31.84
N PHE A 140 26.53 -4.23 -31.36
CA PHE A 140 27.67 -3.35 -31.58
C PHE A 140 28.35 -3.74 -32.90
N ALA A 141 28.33 -2.85 -33.88
CA ALA A 141 29.11 -3.01 -35.10
C ALA A 141 30.45 -2.28 -34.93
N SER A 142 31.54 -3.03 -34.83
CA SER A 142 32.89 -2.49 -35.01
C SER A 142 33.06 -2.13 -36.50
N ARG A 143 33.49 -0.90 -36.79
CA ARG A 143 33.84 -0.50 -38.18
C ARG A 143 35.18 -1.07 -38.64
N MET A 144 35.95 -1.68 -37.75
CA MET A 144 37.14 -2.48 -38.08
C MET A 144 36.78 -3.97 -38.08
N SER A 145 37.29 -4.71 -39.07
CA SER A 145 37.15 -6.15 -39.24
C SER A 145 37.70 -6.91 -38.02
N GLY A 146 36.83 -7.16 -37.05
CA GLY A 146 37.07 -7.93 -35.83
C GLY A 146 35.73 -8.51 -35.33
N PRO A 147 35.74 -9.53 -34.46
CA PRO A 147 34.52 -10.27 -34.12
C PRO A 147 33.47 -9.37 -33.48
N LEU A 148 32.22 -9.50 -33.95
CA LEU A 148 31.05 -8.88 -33.35
C LEU A 148 30.96 -9.27 -31.87
N VAL A 149 31.01 -8.28 -30.98
CA VAL A 149 30.75 -8.50 -29.55
C VAL A 149 29.23 -8.43 -29.35
N SER A 150 28.60 -9.59 -29.17
CA SER A 150 27.20 -9.69 -28.76
C SER A 150 27.13 -9.63 -27.24
N ILE A 151 26.66 -8.52 -26.69
CA ILE A 151 26.36 -8.41 -25.25
C ILE A 151 24.87 -8.70 -25.08
N ARG A 152 24.54 -9.85 -24.48
CA ARG A 152 23.18 -10.12 -24.01
C ARG A 152 22.99 -9.40 -22.68
N VAL A 153 22.17 -8.36 -22.69
CA VAL A 153 21.78 -7.65 -21.47
C VAL A 153 20.65 -8.43 -20.82
N LEU A 154 20.96 -9.14 -19.74
CA LEU A 154 19.95 -9.64 -18.82
C LEU A 154 19.49 -8.44 -17.98
N LYS A 155 18.22 -8.05 -18.12
CA LYS A 155 17.59 -7.04 -17.26
C LYS A 155 17.60 -7.56 -15.83
N HIS A 156 18.61 -7.14 -15.07
CA HIS A 156 18.61 -7.00 -13.62
C HIS A 156 20.02 -6.61 -13.18
N LEU A 157 20.25 -5.33 -12.95
CA LEU A 157 21.23 -4.75 -12.01
C LEU A 157 21.26 -3.24 -12.27
N ASP A 158 21.21 -2.44 -11.20
CA ASP A 158 21.34 -0.98 -11.22
C ASP A 158 22.74 -0.47 -11.63
N LEU A 159 23.60 -1.39 -12.08
CA LEU A 159 24.94 -1.16 -12.60
C LEU A 159 25.09 -1.94 -13.92
N TYR A 160 25.30 -1.21 -15.00
CA TYR A 160 25.72 -1.80 -16.27
C TYR A 160 27.24 -1.71 -16.40
N PHE A 161 27.90 -2.87 -16.52
CA PHE A 161 29.33 -2.95 -16.85
C PHE A 161 29.48 -3.13 -18.34
N ILE A 162 30.03 -2.13 -19.03
CA ILE A 162 30.40 -2.25 -20.44
C ILE A 162 31.92 -2.18 -20.52
N VAL A 163 32.54 -3.28 -20.93
CA VAL A 163 33.98 -3.39 -21.12
C VAL A 163 34.31 -3.09 -22.56
N PHE A 164 35.04 -2.00 -22.80
CA PHE A 164 35.53 -1.64 -24.12
C PHE A 164 36.98 -2.09 -24.28
N ILE A 165 37.30 -2.65 -25.45
CA ILE A 165 38.67 -2.89 -25.90
C ILE A 165 39.30 -1.58 -26.38
N GLN A 166 40.62 -1.48 -26.23
CA GLN A 166 41.40 -0.32 -26.67
C GLN A 166 41.15 -0.01 -28.15
N GLY A 167 40.79 1.24 -28.46
CA GLY A 167 40.48 1.68 -29.82
C GLY A 167 39.00 1.58 -30.23
N PHE A 168 38.09 1.29 -29.29
CA PHE A 168 36.65 1.34 -29.57
C PHE A 168 36.21 2.78 -29.90
N GLU A 169 35.59 2.94 -31.07
CA GLU A 169 34.89 4.16 -31.48
C GLU A 169 33.43 3.79 -31.75
N GLY A 170 32.51 4.41 -31.00
CA GLY A 170 31.10 4.04 -31.08
C GLY A 170 30.18 4.94 -30.28
N THR A 171 28.90 4.69 -30.45
CA THR A 171 27.82 5.49 -29.88
C THR A 171 26.95 4.62 -28.99
N LEU A 172 26.81 4.99 -27.71
CA LEU A 172 25.86 4.35 -26.81
C LEU A 172 24.60 5.21 -26.74
N VAL A 173 23.48 4.67 -27.23
CA VAL A 173 22.18 5.34 -27.15
C VAL A 173 21.39 4.72 -26.02
N TRP A 174 20.90 5.53 -25.10
CA TRP A 174 19.94 5.08 -24.10
C TRP A 174 18.67 5.93 -24.16
N GLU A 175 17.53 5.29 -23.96
CA GLU A 175 16.25 5.97 -23.82
C GLU A 175 15.89 6.00 -22.33
N SER A 176 15.65 7.19 -21.79
CA SER A 176 15.14 7.41 -20.43
C SER A 176 13.79 8.12 -20.54
N GLN A 177 12.79 7.67 -19.78
CA GLN A 177 11.49 8.35 -19.73
C GLN A 177 11.45 9.55 -18.76
N ASP A 178 12.54 9.81 -18.03
CA ASP A 178 12.63 10.89 -17.05
C ASP A 178 13.81 11.81 -17.42
N SER A 179 13.59 13.12 -17.45
CA SER A 179 14.52 14.13 -17.98
C SER A 179 15.62 14.54 -17.00
N ALA A 180 15.64 13.97 -15.78
CA ALA A 180 16.62 14.29 -14.77
C ALA A 180 18.00 13.70 -15.10
N SER A 181 19.00 14.58 -15.06
CA SER A 181 20.35 14.43 -15.63
C SER A 181 21.13 13.24 -15.07
N LEU A 182 21.83 12.51 -15.94
CA LEU A 182 22.90 11.59 -15.53
C LEU A 182 24.01 12.37 -14.82
N THR A 183 24.43 11.89 -13.66
CA THR A 183 25.65 12.37 -12.99
C THR A 183 26.85 11.54 -13.43
N THR A 184 27.85 12.16 -14.06
CA THR A 184 29.11 11.52 -14.45
C THR A 184 30.25 11.94 -13.52
N VAL A 185 31.18 11.01 -13.25
CA VAL A 185 32.40 11.28 -12.47
C VAL A 185 33.55 11.27 -13.47
N ASN A 186 33.97 12.46 -13.90
CA ASN A 186 35.03 12.75 -14.92
C ASN A 186 34.53 12.83 -16.39
N SER A 187 34.27 14.05 -16.87
CA SER A 187 33.50 14.33 -18.10
C SER A 187 34.26 15.15 -19.16
N SER A 188 35.59 15.23 -19.11
CA SER A 188 36.36 16.15 -19.97
C SER A 188 36.18 15.97 -21.48
N SER A 189 35.53 14.89 -21.94
CA SER A 189 35.24 14.61 -23.34
C SER A 189 33.83 14.07 -23.61
N VAL A 190 32.88 14.28 -22.69
CA VAL A 190 31.53 13.70 -22.80
C VAL A 190 30.48 14.80 -22.98
N GLU A 191 29.91 14.91 -24.17
CA GLU A 191 28.72 15.72 -24.43
C GLU A 191 27.45 14.95 -24.05
N LEU A 192 26.58 15.56 -23.23
CA LEU A 192 25.29 15.01 -22.81
C LEU A 192 24.17 15.85 -23.43
N ASN A 193 23.08 15.20 -23.84
CA ASN A 193 21.84 15.84 -24.26
C ASN A 193 20.69 15.28 -23.40
N ASP A 194 19.78 16.13 -22.95
CA ASP A 194 18.77 15.83 -21.93
C ASP A 194 17.52 15.14 -22.50
N GLY A 195 16.97 14.19 -21.71
CA GLY A 195 15.74 13.45 -22.07
C GLY A 195 15.93 12.02 -22.61
N GLY A 196 17.14 11.47 -22.51
CA GLY A 196 17.56 10.23 -23.20
C GLY A 196 18.72 10.58 -24.11
N GLY A 197 19.91 10.15 -23.73
CA GLY A 197 21.14 10.70 -24.28
C GLY A 197 21.87 9.75 -25.21
N VAL A 198 22.75 10.36 -26.01
CA VAL A 198 23.69 9.69 -26.89
C VAL A 198 25.07 9.89 -26.28
N LEU A 199 25.64 8.86 -25.65
CA LEU A 199 27.03 8.90 -25.20
C LEU A 199 27.93 8.57 -26.39
N LYS A 200 28.59 9.59 -26.93
CA LYS A 200 29.60 9.40 -27.97
C LYS A 200 30.95 9.17 -27.32
N ILE A 201 31.52 7.97 -27.50
CA ILE A 201 32.84 7.62 -26.97
C ILE A 201 33.82 7.69 -28.14
N SER A 202 34.64 8.74 -28.16
CA SER A 202 35.78 8.88 -29.07
C SER A 202 37.05 8.41 -28.37
N SER A 203 37.91 7.68 -29.08
CA SER A 203 39.20 7.28 -28.52
C SER A 203 40.05 8.53 -28.31
N VAL A 204 40.45 8.82 -27.07
CA VAL A 204 41.59 9.71 -26.84
C VAL A 204 42.83 8.93 -27.27
N SER A 205 43.60 9.48 -28.20
CA SER A 205 44.87 8.93 -28.65
C SER A 205 45.90 9.00 -27.52
N ILE A 206 45.80 8.10 -26.55
CA ILE A 206 46.80 7.97 -25.51
C ILE A 206 47.95 7.15 -26.09
N HIS A 207 49.06 7.82 -26.40
CA HIS A 207 50.33 7.17 -26.67
C HIS A 207 50.83 6.50 -25.38
N ILE A 208 50.48 5.23 -25.17
CA ILE A 208 51.12 4.40 -24.15
C ILE A 208 51.94 3.34 -24.88
N THR A 209 53.25 3.41 -24.68
CA THR A 209 54.20 2.38 -25.09
C THR A 209 53.82 1.02 -24.50
N LYS A 210 53.85 0.00 -25.35
CA LYS A 210 53.54 -1.41 -25.11
C LYS A 210 53.73 -1.85 -23.65
N GLU A 211 52.64 -2.30 -23.02
CA GLU A 211 52.51 -3.58 -22.27
C GLU A 211 51.33 -3.65 -21.28
N HIS A 212 50.49 -2.61 -21.15
CA HIS A 212 49.32 -2.69 -20.26
C HIS A 212 48.01 -2.44 -21.01
N CYS A 213 47.22 -3.51 -21.18
CA CYS A 213 45.84 -3.45 -21.64
C CYS A 213 45.01 -2.69 -20.59
N THR A 214 44.72 -1.42 -20.84
CA THR A 214 43.95 -0.60 -19.88
C THR A 214 42.45 -0.82 -20.15
N LEU A 215 41.76 -1.53 -19.24
CA LEU A 215 40.31 -1.62 -19.27
C LEU A 215 39.70 -0.27 -18.89
N ILE A 216 38.84 0.28 -19.75
CA ILE A 216 38.00 1.43 -19.42
C ILE A 216 36.67 0.90 -18.89
N TYR A 217 36.34 1.23 -17.64
CA TYR A 217 35.06 0.91 -17.02
C TYR A 217 34.14 2.12 -17.13
N LEU A 218 33.02 1.96 -17.86
CA LEU A 218 31.93 2.94 -17.84
C LEU A 218 30.87 2.47 -16.84
N PHE A 219 30.62 3.27 -15.80
CA PHE A 219 29.57 3.03 -14.82
C PHE A 219 28.35 3.89 -15.16
N ILE A 220 27.24 3.27 -15.56
CA ILE A 220 25.96 3.96 -15.76
C ILE A 220 25.06 3.64 -14.55
N PHE A 221 24.84 4.63 -13.69
CA PHE A 221 23.91 4.54 -12.56
C PHE A 221 22.53 5.03 -13.02
N VAL A 222 21.55 4.13 -13.11
CA VAL A 222 20.17 4.49 -13.48
C VAL A 222 19.39 4.85 -12.21
N GLY A 223 19.54 6.09 -11.73
CA GLY A 223 18.96 6.58 -10.47
C GLY A 223 17.50 7.04 -10.50
N LEU A 224 16.78 6.84 -11.61
CA LEU A 224 15.49 7.51 -11.87
C LEU A 224 14.31 6.90 -11.07
N LYS A 225 14.30 5.57 -10.89
CA LYS A 225 13.18 4.87 -10.23
C LYS A 225 13.04 5.22 -8.74
N PHE A 226 14.17 5.46 -8.05
CA PHE A 226 14.19 5.95 -6.68
C PHE A 226 13.74 7.41 -6.53
N HIS A 227 13.71 8.20 -7.62
CA HIS A 227 13.29 9.59 -7.55
C HIS A 227 11.77 9.74 -7.46
N LYS A 228 11.00 8.92 -8.20
CA LYS A 228 9.54 8.88 -8.11
C LYS A 228 9.06 8.49 -6.71
N LEU A 229 9.64 7.43 -6.13
CA LEU A 229 9.32 6.99 -4.77
C LEU A 229 9.65 8.07 -3.73
N ARG A 230 10.83 8.70 -3.82
CA ARG A 230 11.20 9.80 -2.92
C ARG A 230 10.25 11.00 -3.01
N ARG A 231 9.78 11.37 -4.21
CA ARG A 231 8.77 12.44 -4.38
C ARG A 231 7.44 12.04 -3.75
N GLU A 232 7.00 10.81 -3.94
CA GLU A 232 5.78 10.29 -3.33
C GLU A 232 5.89 10.24 -1.79
N ASP A 233 7.02 9.78 -1.25
CA ASP A 233 7.32 9.81 0.18
C ASP A 233 7.23 11.23 0.75
N ALA A 234 7.83 12.21 0.07
CA ALA A 234 7.80 13.60 0.49
C ALA A 234 6.37 14.17 0.49
N ALA A 235 5.60 13.91 -0.57
CA ALA A 235 4.21 14.35 -0.68
C ALA A 235 3.33 13.73 0.41
N LEU A 236 3.49 12.44 0.70
CA LEU A 236 2.78 11.74 1.78
C LEU A 236 3.15 12.27 3.16
N GLN A 237 4.43 12.58 3.39
CA GLN A 237 4.89 13.18 4.64
C GLN A 237 4.24 14.55 4.86
N GLU A 238 4.20 15.39 3.82
CA GLU A 238 3.55 16.69 3.83
C GLU A 238 2.04 16.57 4.09
N GLU A 239 1.35 15.68 3.38
CA GLU A 239 -0.07 15.41 3.57
C GLU A 239 -0.37 14.96 5.01
N SER A 240 0.43 14.02 5.53
CA SER A 240 0.26 13.50 6.89
C SER A 240 0.48 14.59 7.95
N LEU A 241 1.46 15.47 7.76
CA LEU A 241 1.72 16.60 8.66
C LEU A 241 0.58 17.62 8.61
N ARG A 242 0.01 17.87 7.42
CA ARG A 242 -1.08 18.81 7.21
C ARG A 242 -2.40 18.34 7.84
N HIS A 243 -2.74 17.05 7.72
CA HIS A 243 -4.07 16.57 8.06
C HIS A 243 -4.15 15.72 9.35
N GLY A 244 -3.06 15.06 9.76
CA GLY A 244 -3.03 14.25 10.99
C GLY A 244 -4.00 13.05 11.00
N ASP A 245 -4.55 12.67 9.85
CA ASP A 245 -5.55 11.62 9.66
C ASP A 245 -5.01 10.35 9.00
N MET A 246 -3.69 10.24 8.85
CA MET A 246 -3.03 9.10 8.20
C MET A 246 -2.35 8.18 9.22
N VAL A 247 -2.32 6.88 8.91
CA VAL A 247 -1.58 5.84 9.63
C VAL A 247 -0.70 5.08 8.65
N PHE A 248 0.61 5.21 8.81
CA PHE A 248 1.59 4.47 8.02
C PHE A 248 1.90 3.13 8.67
N VAL A 249 1.46 2.05 8.02
CA VAL A 249 1.71 0.67 8.44
C VAL A 249 2.91 0.07 7.70
N ASP A 250 3.67 -0.79 8.37
CA ASP A 250 4.94 -1.32 7.87
C ASP A 250 4.73 -2.44 6.82
N VAL A 251 4.32 -2.04 5.62
CA VAL A 251 4.10 -2.90 4.45
C VAL A 251 4.53 -2.18 3.18
N VAL A 252 4.94 -2.95 2.17
CA VAL A 252 5.07 -2.45 0.80
C VAL A 252 3.67 -2.28 0.22
N ASP A 253 3.31 -1.06 -0.16
CA ASP A 253 1.98 -0.70 -0.60
C ASP A 253 1.71 -1.17 -2.04
N THR A 254 1.19 -2.39 -2.14
CA THR A 254 0.68 -2.99 -3.36
C THR A 254 -0.66 -3.63 -3.12
N TYR A 255 -1.41 -3.85 -4.20
CA TYR A 255 -2.74 -4.44 -4.12
C TYR A 255 -2.73 -5.83 -3.47
N ARG A 256 -1.73 -6.67 -3.80
CA ARG A 256 -1.56 -8.01 -3.19
C ARG A 256 -1.28 -7.96 -1.69
N ASN A 257 -0.74 -6.84 -1.19
CA ASN A 257 -0.40 -6.65 0.22
C ASN A 257 -1.49 -5.94 1.04
N VAL A 258 -2.64 -5.61 0.45
CA VAL A 258 -3.75 -4.96 1.16
C VAL A 258 -4.24 -5.75 2.40
N PRO A 259 -4.35 -7.10 2.39
CA PRO A 259 -4.69 -7.83 3.62
C PRO A 259 -3.66 -7.65 4.74
N SER A 260 -2.37 -7.66 4.40
CA SER A 260 -1.28 -7.39 5.36
C SER A 260 -1.35 -5.95 5.87
N LYS A 261 -1.67 -4.98 5.00
CA LYS A 261 -1.91 -3.58 5.37
C LYS A 261 -3.01 -3.47 6.43
N LEU A 262 -4.13 -4.18 6.23
CA LEU A 262 -5.24 -4.18 7.17
C LEU A 262 -4.88 -4.85 8.51
N LEU A 263 -4.19 -6.00 8.50
CA LEU A 263 -3.74 -6.66 9.74
C LEU A 263 -2.83 -5.75 10.58
N GLN A 264 -1.91 -5.03 9.93
CA GLN A 264 -1.05 -4.07 10.62
C GLN A 264 -1.84 -2.88 11.15
N PHE A 265 -2.90 -2.45 10.46
CA PHE A 265 -3.80 -1.43 10.98
C PHE A 265 -4.58 -1.91 12.21
N TYR A 266 -5.01 -3.17 12.25
CA TYR A 266 -5.64 -3.75 13.44
C TYR A 266 -4.69 -3.77 14.65
N LYS A 267 -3.41 -4.11 14.44
CA LYS A 267 -2.38 -3.98 15.48
C LYS A 267 -2.25 -2.54 15.99
N TRP A 268 -2.17 -1.58 15.07
CA TRP A 268 -2.09 -0.17 15.43
C TRP A 268 -3.35 0.30 16.18
N SER A 269 -4.55 -0.03 15.69
CA SER A 269 -5.80 0.48 16.25
C SER A 269 -6.02 0.02 17.68
N VAL A 270 -5.74 -1.25 17.99
CA VAL A 270 -5.90 -1.82 19.34
C VAL A 270 -4.99 -1.14 20.36
N GLY A 271 -3.78 -0.75 19.96
CA GLY A 271 -2.81 -0.10 20.85
C GLY A 271 -2.91 1.43 20.92
N ASN A 272 -3.51 2.08 19.93
CA ASN A 272 -3.42 3.54 19.76
C ASN A 272 -4.77 4.25 19.65
N ALA A 273 -5.88 3.52 19.58
CA ALA A 273 -7.21 4.09 19.50
C ALA A 273 -8.18 3.42 20.48
N ASP A 274 -9.05 4.24 21.07
CA ASP A 274 -10.20 3.76 21.81
C ASP A 274 -11.43 3.79 20.92
N PHE A 275 -12.11 2.65 20.81
CA PHE A 275 -13.30 2.47 19.97
C PHE A 275 -14.15 1.29 20.49
N ASP A 276 -15.41 1.20 20.07
CA ASP A 276 -16.25 0.01 20.28
C ASP A 276 -16.35 -0.83 19.00
N LEU A 277 -16.46 -0.13 17.87
CA LEU A 277 -16.63 -0.70 16.54
C LEU A 277 -15.57 -0.15 15.58
N LEU A 278 -15.13 -0.97 14.65
CA LEU A 278 -14.27 -0.57 13.54
C LEU A 278 -15.05 -0.69 12.24
N LEU A 279 -15.20 0.40 11.51
CA LEU A 279 -15.73 0.42 10.15
C LEU A 279 -14.55 0.39 9.17
N LYS A 280 -14.46 -0.65 8.35
CA LYS A 280 -13.51 -0.69 7.23
C LYS A 280 -14.21 -0.19 5.96
N THR A 281 -13.51 0.59 5.15
CA THR A 281 -13.90 0.99 3.79
C THR A 281 -12.65 1.22 2.94
N ASP A 282 -12.81 1.37 1.64
CA ASP A 282 -11.76 1.77 0.70
C ASP A 282 -11.90 3.26 0.34
N ASP A 283 -10.85 3.86 -0.23
CA ASP A 283 -10.82 5.28 -0.57
C ASP A 283 -11.59 5.66 -1.84
N ASP A 284 -12.00 4.66 -2.62
CA ASP A 284 -12.86 4.76 -3.80
C ASP A 284 -14.33 4.38 -3.50
N CYS A 285 -14.72 4.40 -2.22
CA CYS A 285 -16.07 4.04 -1.77
C CYS A 285 -16.84 5.24 -1.22
N TYR A 286 -18.07 5.43 -1.71
CA TYR A 286 -19.04 6.30 -1.06
C TYR A 286 -19.55 5.62 0.22
N ILE A 287 -19.72 6.37 1.30
CA ILE A 287 -20.25 5.88 2.59
C ILE A 287 -21.32 6.85 3.11
N ASP A 288 -22.54 6.34 3.34
CA ASP A 288 -23.59 7.07 4.05
C ASP A 288 -23.38 6.91 5.56
N VAL A 289 -22.47 7.71 6.11
CA VAL A 289 -22.06 7.59 7.52
C VAL A 289 -23.20 7.82 8.50
N ASP A 290 -24.15 8.71 8.17
CA ASP A 290 -25.35 8.96 8.97
C ASP A 290 -26.16 7.67 9.12
N SER A 291 -26.45 7.02 8.00
CA SER A 291 -27.26 5.79 7.98
C SER A 291 -26.55 4.63 8.68
N VAL A 292 -25.22 4.53 8.55
CA VAL A 292 -24.42 3.54 9.28
C VAL A 292 -24.53 3.75 10.78
N LEU A 293 -24.31 4.98 11.27
CA LEU A 293 -24.37 5.29 12.71
C LEU A 293 -25.78 5.14 13.28
N MET A 294 -26.81 5.60 12.57
CA MET A 294 -28.21 5.40 12.96
C MET A 294 -28.56 3.91 13.08
N LYS A 295 -28.14 3.08 12.12
CA LYS A 295 -28.37 1.64 12.18
C LYS A 295 -27.61 0.97 13.33
N ILE A 296 -26.39 1.41 13.65
CA ILE A 296 -25.63 0.93 14.82
C ILE A 296 -26.41 1.19 16.12
N ASP A 297 -26.91 2.42 16.28
CA ASP A 297 -27.63 2.85 17.48
C ASP A 297 -28.99 2.12 17.60
N HIS A 298 -29.80 2.11 16.53
CA HIS A 298 -31.13 1.48 16.53
C HIS A 298 -31.09 -0.02 16.77
N LYS A 299 -30.14 -0.74 16.16
CA LYS A 299 -30.02 -2.19 16.33
C LYS A 299 -29.31 -2.57 17.64
N GLY A 300 -28.83 -1.59 18.42
CA GLY A 300 -28.09 -1.81 19.65
C GLY A 300 -26.81 -2.62 19.43
N LEU A 301 -26.10 -2.35 18.32
CA LEU A 301 -24.97 -3.17 17.84
C LEU A 301 -23.67 -2.96 18.64
N LYS A 302 -23.75 -2.60 19.91
CA LYS A 302 -22.60 -2.56 20.84
C LYS A 302 -22.27 -3.95 21.41
N ARG A 303 -22.42 -4.99 20.58
CA ARG A 303 -22.27 -6.39 20.99
C ARG A 303 -20.87 -6.91 20.63
N ARG A 304 -20.41 -7.90 21.41
CA ARG A 304 -19.18 -8.65 21.16
C ARG A 304 -19.39 -9.66 20.03
N ASN A 305 -18.31 -10.14 19.43
CA ASN A 305 -18.31 -11.16 18.38
C ASN A 305 -19.22 -10.83 17.18
N PHE A 306 -19.18 -9.58 16.72
CA PHE A 306 -20.11 -9.01 15.73
C PHE A 306 -19.39 -8.59 14.44
N TRP A 307 -19.92 -9.02 13.29
CA TRP A 307 -19.45 -8.60 11.97
C TRP A 307 -20.65 -8.29 11.05
N TRP A 308 -20.75 -7.05 10.58
CA TRP A 308 -21.88 -6.55 9.78
C TRP A 308 -21.43 -6.04 8.43
N GLY A 309 -22.05 -6.57 7.38
CA GLY A 309 -21.72 -6.29 5.99
C GLY A 309 -22.67 -7.03 5.05
N ASN A 310 -22.37 -7.00 3.77
CA ASN A 310 -23.04 -7.84 2.78
C ASN A 310 -22.15 -9.04 2.45
N PHE A 311 -22.56 -10.26 2.84
CA PHE A 311 -21.72 -11.45 2.74
C PHE A 311 -21.97 -12.24 1.47
N ARG A 312 -20.90 -12.45 0.69
CA ARG A 312 -20.88 -13.48 -0.36
C ARG A 312 -20.61 -14.84 0.30
N GLN A 313 -21.23 -15.89 -0.22
CA GLN A 313 -21.08 -17.26 0.29
C GLN A 313 -20.73 -18.21 -0.86
N SER A 314 -19.90 -19.22 -0.58
CA SER A 314 -19.52 -20.26 -1.54
C SER A 314 -18.97 -19.70 -2.86
N TRP A 315 -18.31 -18.55 -2.81
CA TRP A 315 -17.74 -17.90 -3.98
C TRP A 315 -16.57 -18.72 -4.51
N ALA A 316 -16.55 -18.99 -5.81
CA ALA A 316 -15.49 -19.77 -6.43
C ALA A 316 -14.15 -19.03 -6.37
N VAL A 317 -13.08 -19.77 -6.14
CA VAL A 317 -11.72 -19.23 -6.04
C VAL A 317 -11.20 -18.97 -7.45
N ASP A 318 -10.99 -17.70 -7.77
CA ASP A 318 -10.38 -17.30 -9.03
C ASP A 318 -8.93 -17.82 -9.11
N ARG A 319 -8.64 -18.58 -10.17
CA ARG A 319 -7.29 -19.12 -10.44
C ARG A 319 -6.52 -18.32 -11.48
N ILE A 320 -7.10 -17.23 -11.99
CA ILE A 320 -6.52 -16.36 -13.02
C ILE A 320 -6.96 -14.91 -12.82
N GLY A 321 -6.27 -13.97 -13.46
CA GLY A 321 -6.63 -12.55 -13.46
C GLY A 321 -6.29 -11.79 -12.18
N LYS A 322 -6.88 -10.60 -12.02
CA LYS A 322 -6.66 -9.70 -10.86
C LYS A 322 -6.92 -10.38 -9.53
N TRP A 323 -7.92 -11.26 -9.49
CA TRP A 323 -8.39 -11.94 -8.28
C TRP A 323 -7.74 -13.31 -8.07
N GLN A 324 -6.76 -13.67 -8.89
CA GLN A 324 -6.08 -14.96 -8.83
C GLN A 324 -5.51 -15.26 -7.43
N GLU A 325 -5.90 -16.40 -6.89
CA GLU A 325 -5.40 -16.99 -5.65
C GLU A 325 -4.94 -18.42 -5.93
N LEU A 326 -3.63 -18.66 -5.84
CA LEU A 326 -3.01 -19.95 -6.18
C LEU A 326 -2.74 -20.83 -4.95
N GLU A 327 -2.69 -20.23 -3.77
CA GLU A 327 -2.26 -20.90 -2.54
C GLU A 327 -3.43 -21.35 -1.67
N TYR A 328 -4.63 -20.80 -1.89
CA TYR A 328 -5.83 -21.26 -1.20
C TYR A 328 -6.31 -22.62 -1.75
N ALA A 329 -6.35 -23.63 -0.88
CA ALA A 329 -6.54 -25.02 -1.27
C ALA A 329 -7.98 -25.39 -1.66
N SER A 330 -8.98 -24.76 -1.04
CA SER A 330 -10.40 -25.05 -1.32
C SER A 330 -10.81 -24.45 -2.68
N PRO A 331 -11.80 -25.03 -3.38
CA PRO A 331 -12.36 -24.45 -4.61
C PRO A 331 -13.26 -23.24 -4.36
N ALA A 332 -13.73 -23.05 -3.12
CA ALA A 332 -14.60 -21.94 -2.75
C ALA A 332 -14.20 -21.34 -1.40
N TYR A 333 -14.39 -20.02 -1.28
CA TYR A 333 -14.12 -19.28 -0.05
C TYR A 333 -15.23 -19.46 1.00
N PRO A 334 -14.89 -19.38 2.30
CA PRO A 334 -15.89 -19.17 3.35
C PRO A 334 -16.60 -17.83 3.14
N ALA A 335 -17.65 -17.56 3.91
CA ALA A 335 -18.36 -16.29 3.79
C ALA A 335 -17.44 -15.09 4.08
N PHE A 336 -17.44 -14.09 3.19
CA PHE A 336 -16.72 -12.84 3.34
C PHE A 336 -17.62 -11.65 3.01
N ALA A 337 -17.43 -10.52 3.68
CA ALA A 337 -18.15 -9.29 3.40
C ALA A 337 -17.62 -8.64 2.12
N CYS A 338 -18.48 -7.96 1.35
CA CYS A 338 -18.07 -7.24 0.17
C CYS A 338 -17.07 -6.11 0.49
N GLY A 339 -16.12 -5.88 -0.43
CA GLY A 339 -14.99 -4.97 -0.20
C GLY A 339 -15.34 -3.51 0.07
N SER A 340 -16.52 -3.03 -0.35
CA SER A 340 -16.93 -1.62 -0.19
C SER A 340 -17.04 -1.16 1.26
N GLY A 341 -17.23 -2.08 2.20
CA GLY A 341 -17.15 -1.78 3.62
C GLY A 341 -17.90 -2.76 4.50
N TYR A 342 -17.51 -2.78 5.77
CA TYR A 342 -18.13 -3.58 6.81
C TYR A 342 -17.75 -3.05 8.21
N VAL A 343 -18.56 -3.39 9.21
CA VAL A 343 -18.33 -3.04 10.62
C VAL A 343 -17.98 -4.29 11.43
N VAL A 344 -16.95 -4.19 12.27
CA VAL A 344 -16.44 -5.27 13.13
C VAL A 344 -16.36 -4.80 14.58
N SER A 345 -16.71 -5.66 15.53
CA SER A 345 -16.55 -5.36 16.96
C SER A 345 -15.09 -5.37 17.41
N ARG A 346 -14.75 -4.53 18.39
CA ARG A 346 -13.37 -4.40 18.87
C ARG A 346 -12.75 -5.70 19.38
N ASP A 347 -13.52 -6.62 19.93
CA ASP A 347 -12.99 -7.90 20.40
C ASP A 347 -12.51 -8.81 19.26
N LEU A 348 -13.19 -8.77 18.10
CA LEU A 348 -12.72 -9.43 16.88
C LEU A 348 -11.46 -8.74 16.33
N VAL A 349 -11.44 -7.41 16.30
CA VAL A 349 -10.24 -6.65 15.89
C VAL A 349 -9.05 -6.97 16.80
N ARG A 350 -9.26 -7.08 18.12
CA ARG A 350 -8.24 -7.51 19.09
C ARG A 350 -7.74 -8.92 18.79
N TRP A 351 -8.63 -9.86 18.47
CA TRP A 351 -8.23 -11.22 18.12
C TRP A 351 -7.37 -11.24 16.85
N LEU A 352 -7.76 -10.51 15.80
CA LEU A 352 -6.97 -10.39 14.57
C LEU A 352 -5.60 -9.77 14.83
N ALA A 353 -5.56 -8.68 15.61
CA ALA A 353 -4.32 -8.00 15.96
C ALA A 353 -3.34 -8.91 16.73
N ALA A 354 -3.85 -9.68 17.70
CA ALA A 354 -3.06 -10.62 18.49
C ALA A 354 -2.51 -11.78 17.63
N ASN A 355 -3.24 -12.20 16.60
CA ASN A 355 -2.87 -13.32 15.74
C ASN A 355 -2.25 -12.90 14.39
N ALA A 356 -2.05 -11.61 14.14
CA ALA A 356 -1.66 -11.10 12.83
C ALA A 356 -0.31 -11.64 12.30
N GLY A 357 0.56 -12.20 13.15
CA GLY A 357 1.79 -12.89 12.71
C GLY A 357 1.60 -14.35 12.27
N GLN A 358 0.46 -14.97 12.61
CA GLN A 358 0.12 -16.36 12.27
C GLN A 358 -0.91 -16.43 11.13
N LEU A 359 -1.68 -15.37 10.94
CA LEU A 359 -2.68 -15.26 9.88
C LEU A 359 -2.00 -15.05 8.54
N LYS A 360 -2.20 -15.99 7.61
CA LYS A 360 -1.74 -15.87 6.24
C LYS A 360 -2.61 -14.88 5.46
N ALA A 361 -1.97 -13.94 4.76
CA ALA A 361 -2.64 -13.08 3.79
C ALA A 361 -2.91 -13.84 2.49
N TYR A 362 -4.12 -13.70 1.96
CA TYR A 362 -4.57 -14.23 0.68
C TYR A 362 -4.91 -13.08 -0.26
N GLN A 363 -5.09 -13.37 -1.54
CA GLN A 363 -5.50 -12.37 -2.50
C GLN A 363 -6.90 -11.81 -2.15
N GLY A 364 -6.95 -10.50 -1.92
CA GLY A 364 -8.16 -9.80 -1.48
C GLY A 364 -8.23 -9.69 0.04
N GLU A 365 -8.41 -8.45 0.52
CA GLU A 365 -8.57 -8.18 1.95
C GLU A 365 -9.87 -8.77 2.49
N ASP A 366 -10.96 -8.60 1.76
CA ASP A 366 -12.27 -9.15 2.05
C ASP A 366 -12.24 -10.68 2.17
N VAL A 367 -11.67 -11.35 1.17
CA VAL A 367 -11.48 -12.79 1.14
C VAL A 367 -10.61 -13.26 2.31
N SER A 368 -9.48 -12.58 2.55
CA SER A 368 -8.60 -12.88 3.67
C SER A 368 -9.33 -12.76 5.01
N MET A 369 -10.11 -11.68 5.17
CA MET A 369 -10.94 -11.45 6.35
C MET A 369 -11.96 -12.57 6.54
N GLY A 370 -12.61 -13.05 5.48
CA GLY A 370 -13.50 -14.21 5.52
C GLY A 370 -12.81 -15.50 5.98
N ILE A 371 -11.61 -15.76 5.47
CA ILE A 371 -10.80 -16.93 5.86
C ILE A 371 -10.40 -16.86 7.34
N TRP A 372 -9.93 -15.70 7.81
CA TRP A 372 -9.56 -15.52 9.22
C TRP A 372 -10.77 -15.64 10.14
N MET A 373 -11.90 -15.05 9.74
CA MET A 373 -13.14 -15.10 10.51
C MET A 373 -13.81 -16.47 10.52
N ALA A 374 -13.53 -17.34 9.56
CA ALA A 374 -14.01 -18.72 9.58
C ALA A 374 -13.48 -19.51 10.79
N ALA A 375 -12.28 -19.19 11.28
CA ALA A 375 -11.72 -19.79 12.49
C ALA A 375 -12.36 -19.26 13.78
N VAL A 376 -12.84 -18.01 13.78
CA VAL A 376 -13.43 -17.35 14.95
C VAL A 376 -14.93 -17.62 15.07
N GLY A 377 -15.64 -17.68 13.93
CA GLY A 377 -17.09 -17.87 13.88
C GLY A 377 -17.90 -16.69 14.45
N PRO A 378 -17.75 -15.46 13.91
CA PRO A 378 -18.52 -14.32 14.40
C PRO A 378 -20.00 -14.39 14.02
N GLN A 379 -20.84 -13.69 14.77
CA GLN A 379 -22.22 -13.43 14.37
C GLN A 379 -22.21 -12.46 13.19
N LYS A 380 -22.55 -12.99 12.02
CA LYS A 380 -22.66 -12.23 10.76
C LYS A 380 -24.04 -11.60 10.66
N TYR A 381 -24.07 -10.30 10.41
CA TYR A 381 -25.29 -9.55 10.15
C TYR A 381 -25.30 -9.19 8.67
N GLN A 382 -26.17 -9.84 7.90
CA GLN A 382 -26.34 -9.60 6.48
C GLN A 382 -27.12 -8.30 6.26
N ASP A 383 -26.60 -7.40 5.43
CA ASP A 383 -27.28 -6.14 5.06
C ASP A 383 -26.90 -5.75 3.64
N ALA A 384 -27.87 -5.78 2.73
CA ALA A 384 -27.65 -5.51 1.31
C ALA A 384 -27.28 -4.04 1.03
N GLY A 385 -27.46 -3.14 2.02
CA GLY A 385 -27.03 -1.75 1.95
C GLY A 385 -25.52 -1.59 1.68
N TRP A 386 -24.70 -2.58 2.04
CA TRP A 386 -23.28 -2.60 1.68
C TRP A 386 -23.11 -3.15 0.27
N LEU A 387 -22.81 -2.30 -0.71
CA LEU A 387 -22.81 -2.75 -2.09
C LEU A 387 -21.54 -3.41 -2.55
N CYS A 388 -21.71 -4.46 -3.33
CA CYS A 388 -20.58 -5.25 -3.82
C CYS A 388 -20.12 -4.80 -5.20
N GLU A 389 -20.97 -4.05 -5.92
CA GLU A 389 -20.73 -3.53 -7.26
C GLU A 389 -21.07 -2.03 -7.27
N LYS A 390 -20.63 -1.33 -8.32
CA LYS A 390 -20.86 0.10 -8.51
C LYS A 390 -22.31 0.37 -8.92
N ASP A 391 -23.20 0.31 -7.94
CA ASP A 391 -24.62 0.63 -8.06
C ASP A 391 -24.98 1.80 -7.14
N CYS A 392 -26.19 2.34 -7.32
CA CYS A 392 -26.72 3.41 -6.47
C CYS A 392 -28.22 3.23 -6.23
N TYR A 393 -28.64 3.22 -4.97
CA TYR A 393 -30.04 3.35 -4.56
C TYR A 393 -30.15 4.09 -3.22
N LEU A 394 -31.34 4.57 -2.92
CA LEU A 394 -31.60 5.53 -1.84
C LEU A 394 -31.13 5.08 -0.44
N ASP A 395 -31.27 3.80 -0.09
CA ASP A 395 -30.95 3.26 1.24
C ASP A 395 -29.59 2.53 1.31
N MET A 396 -28.70 2.77 0.33
CA MET A 396 -27.34 2.22 0.34
C MET A 396 -26.51 2.79 1.48
N LEU A 397 -25.71 1.94 2.11
CA LEU A 397 -24.72 2.31 3.13
C LEU A 397 -23.35 2.57 2.52
N SER A 398 -23.00 1.81 1.48
CA SER A 398 -21.76 1.97 0.75
C SER A 398 -21.95 1.68 -0.73
N SER A 399 -21.12 2.29 -1.58
CA SER A 399 -20.98 1.95 -3.00
C SER A 399 -19.52 2.09 -3.44
N PRO A 400 -18.90 1.07 -4.06
CA PRO A 400 -17.48 1.07 -4.40
C PRO A 400 -17.17 1.59 -5.82
N GLN A 401 -15.88 1.71 -6.13
CA GLN A 401 -15.32 1.97 -7.47
C GLN A 401 -15.67 3.36 -8.05
N HIS A 402 -15.72 4.37 -7.19
CA HIS A 402 -15.94 5.76 -7.58
C HIS A 402 -14.62 6.53 -7.71
N THR A 403 -14.56 7.38 -8.72
CA THR A 403 -13.52 8.41 -8.83
C THR A 403 -13.72 9.50 -7.78
N ALA A 404 -12.68 10.31 -7.56
CA ALA A 404 -12.74 11.44 -6.62
C ALA A 404 -13.87 12.43 -6.96
N GLU A 405 -14.16 12.62 -8.25
CA GLU A 405 -15.26 13.49 -8.70
C GLU A 405 -16.63 12.86 -8.43
N GLU A 406 -16.81 11.58 -8.75
CA GLU A 406 -18.06 10.86 -8.49
C GLU A 406 -18.39 10.84 -7.00
N LEU A 407 -17.39 10.67 -6.11
CA LEU A 407 -17.60 10.76 -4.66
C LEU A 407 -18.14 12.13 -4.23
N ARG A 408 -17.62 13.23 -4.79
CA ARG A 408 -18.13 14.58 -4.53
C ARG A 408 -19.54 14.76 -5.04
N VAL A 409 -19.83 14.32 -6.27
CA VAL A 409 -21.18 14.39 -6.86
C VAL A 409 -22.21 13.62 -6.03
N LEU A 410 -21.92 12.39 -5.63
CA LEU A 410 -22.81 11.58 -4.76
C LEU A 410 -23.07 12.28 -3.43
N TRP A 411 -22.03 12.85 -2.82
CA TRP A 411 -22.14 13.58 -1.56
C TRP A 411 -22.94 14.88 -1.70
N ASP A 412 -22.69 15.66 -2.76
CA ASP A 412 -23.40 16.91 -3.02
C ASP A 412 -24.90 16.64 -3.19
N ARG A 413 -25.27 15.64 -4.00
CA ARG A 413 -26.66 15.19 -4.15
C ARG A 413 -27.27 14.77 -2.82
N LYS A 414 -26.56 13.94 -2.05
CA LYS A 414 -26.99 13.54 -0.69
C LYS A 414 -27.23 14.77 0.20
N SER A 415 -26.34 15.75 0.18
CA SER A 415 -26.41 16.94 1.03
C SER A 415 -27.57 17.87 0.65
N ILE A 416 -27.89 17.98 -0.65
CA ILE A 416 -28.92 18.87 -1.20
C ILE A 416 -30.31 18.25 -1.09
N CYS A 417 -30.47 17.00 -1.52
CA CYS A 417 -31.79 16.38 -1.70
C CYS A 417 -31.96 15.06 -0.93
N ARG A 418 -31.00 14.67 -0.09
CA ARG A 418 -31.00 13.45 0.74
C ARG A 418 -30.94 12.13 -0.03
N ASP A 419 -30.80 12.18 -1.35
CA ASP A 419 -30.63 11.04 -2.23
C ASP A 419 -29.29 11.17 -2.99
N PRO A 420 -28.30 10.29 -2.75
CA PRO A 420 -27.04 10.33 -3.47
C PRO A 420 -27.17 9.97 -4.96
N CYS A 421 -28.23 9.24 -5.35
CA CYS A 421 -28.37 8.67 -6.68
C CYS A 421 -29.01 9.62 -7.69
N GLY A 422 -29.71 10.64 -7.21
CA GLY A 422 -30.25 11.70 -8.04
C GLY A 422 -31.22 12.57 -7.25
N CYS A 423 -31.32 13.84 -7.63
CA CYS A 423 -32.36 14.70 -7.09
C CYS A 423 -33.62 14.58 -7.98
N PRO A 424 -34.83 14.46 -7.40
CA PRO A 424 -36.07 14.37 -8.18
C PRO A 424 -36.35 15.57 -9.11
N TRP A 425 -35.57 16.64 -8.97
CA TRP A 425 -35.76 17.94 -9.64
C TRP A 425 -34.55 18.35 -10.50
N ASP A 426 -33.63 17.41 -10.80
CA ASP A 426 -32.56 17.67 -11.79
C ASP A 426 -33.23 17.77 -13.18
N PRO A 427 -33.16 18.93 -13.86
CA PRO A 427 -33.92 19.21 -15.09
C PRO A 427 -33.49 18.40 -16.32
#